data_AF-A0A1Y2G374-F1
#
_entry.id   AF-A0A1Y2G374-F1
#
_cell.length_a   1.000
_cell.length_b   1.000
_cell.length_c   1.000
_cell.angle_alpha   90.00
_cell.angle_beta   90.00
_cell.angle_gamma   90.00
#
_symmetry.space_group_name_H-M   'P 1'
#
loop_
_entity.id
_entity.type
_entity.pdbx_description
1 polymer ?
#
loop_
_entity_poly.entity_id
_entity_poly.type
_entity_poly.pdbx_seq_one_letter_code
_entity_poly.pdbx_strand_id
1 'polypeptide(L)' 'PPPPQMHGAEEQSIFSKLKMGATMGGMVGLTIGFLFGGFAILRNGAGPRGFLPSLSGYMLSSAATFAFFMSIGEL' A
#
# COMPACT_ATOMS: atom_id res chain seq x y z
N PRO A 1 -0.23 37.12 -8.07
CA PRO A 1 -1.13 36.38 -7.15
C PRO A 1 -0.76 34.89 -7.23
N PRO A 2 -0.36 34.23 -6.14
CA PRO A 2 -0.12 32.79 -6.17
C PRO A 2 -1.43 32.07 -6.54
N PRO A 3 -1.36 30.98 -7.33
CA PRO A 3 -2.54 30.24 -7.72
C PRO A 3 -3.29 29.75 -6.48
N PRO A 4 -4.64 29.70 -6.50
CA PRO A 4 -5.41 29.11 -5.42
C PRO A 4 -4.97 27.65 -5.27
N GLN A 5 -4.21 27.39 -4.21
CA GLN A 5 -3.91 26.05 -3.75
C GLN A 5 -5.25 25.47 -3.29
N MET A 6 -5.99 24.89 -4.24
CA MET A 6 -6.99 23.86 -3.94
C MET A 6 -6.22 22.76 -3.22
N HIS A 7 -6.25 22.80 -1.90
CA HIS A 7 -6.67 21.77 -0.95
C HIS A 7 -6.51 22.42 0.41
N GLY A 8 -7.65 22.67 1.06
CA GLY A 8 -7.76 23.55 2.21
C GLY A 8 -6.74 23.27 3.30
N ALA A 9 -6.32 24.37 3.92
CA ALA A 9 -6.00 24.43 5.32
C ALA A 9 -7.21 23.96 6.16
N GLU A 10 -7.54 22.67 6.04
CA GLU A 10 -8.28 21.94 7.05
C GLU A 10 -7.20 21.35 7.94
N GLU A 11 -7.32 21.59 9.23
CA GLU A 11 -6.56 20.90 10.27
C GLU A 11 -6.81 19.40 10.10
N GLN A 12 -6.08 18.76 9.17
CA GLN A 12 -6.20 17.35 8.89
C GLN A 12 -5.67 16.63 10.12
N SER A 13 -6.61 16.34 11.02
CA SER A 13 -6.38 15.60 12.25
C SER A 13 -5.47 14.40 11.95
N ILE A 14 -4.64 14.00 12.92
CA ILE A 14 -3.76 12.82 12.88
C ILE A 14 -4.43 11.64 12.16
N PHE A 15 -5.74 11.46 12.37
CA PHE A 15 -6.55 10.46 11.69
C PHE A 15 -6.67 10.61 10.16
N SER A 16 -6.86 11.83 9.64
CA SER A 16 -6.92 12.13 8.20
C SER A 16 -5.58 11.86 7.51
N LYS A 17 -4.48 12.26 8.16
CA LYS A 17 -3.11 11.99 7.72
C LYS A 17 -2.80 10.50 7.70
N LEU A 18 -3.12 9.79 8.79
CA LEU A 18 -3.02 8.33 8.86
C LEU A 18 -3.81 7.65 7.75
N LYS A 19 -5.05 8.08 7.50
CA LYS A 19 -5.87 7.53 6.42
C LYS A 19 -5.26 7.79 5.04
N MET A 20 -4.69 8.96 4.82
CA MET A 20 -4.01 9.28 3.57
C MET A 20 -2.77 8.40 3.36
N GLY A 21 -1.91 8.27 4.38
CA GLY A 21 -0.74 7.39 4.34
C GLY A 21 -1.11 5.91 4.21
N ALA A 22 -2.17 5.46 4.90
CA ALA A 22 -2.66 4.09 4.83
C ALA A 22 -3.18 3.75 3.44
N THR A 23 -3.95 4.65 2.84
CA THR A 23 -4.54 4.43 1.51
C THR A 23 -3.47 4.45 0.42
N MET A 24 -2.56 5.42 0.46
CA MET A 24 -1.44 5.48 -0.49
C MET A 24 -0.50 4.28 -0.31
N GLY A 25 -0.09 3.98 0.93
CA GLY A 25 0.80 2.86 1.25
C GLY A 25 0.17 1.51 0.94
N GLY A 26 -1.12 1.35 1.21
CA GLY A 26 -1.87 0.14 0.88
C GLY A 26 -1.93 -0.11 -0.62
N MET A 27 -2.28 0.91 -1.43
CA MET A 27 -2.36 0.78 -2.88
C MET A 27 -1.00 0.47 -3.52
N VAL A 28 0.06 1.15 -3.08
CA VAL A 28 1.42 0.90 -3.55
C VAL A 28 1.90 -0.49 -3.13
N GLY A 29 1.68 -0.87 -1.87
CA GLY A 29 2.06 -2.17 -1.34
C GLY A 29 1.30 -3.35 -1.98
N LEU A 30 0.02 -3.17 -2.32
CA LEU A 30 -0.76 -4.14 -3.10
C LEU A 30 -0.19 -4.30 -4.50
N THR A 31 0.16 -3.20 -5.17
CA THR A 31 0.69 -3.24 -6.54
C THR A 31 2.08 -3.88 -6.60
N ILE A 32 2.97 -3.50 -5.68
CA ILE A 32 4.32 -4.08 -5.58
C ILE A 32 4.24 -5.55 -5.16
N GLY A 33 3.39 -5.88 -4.19
CA GLY A 33 3.16 -7.25 -3.75
C GLY A 33 2.53 -8.11 -4.86
N PHE A 34 1.72 -7.52 -5.74
CA PHE A 34 1.19 -8.21 -6.92
C PHE A 34 2.28 -8.46 -7.98
N LEU A 35 3.08 -7.44 -8.30
CA LEU A 35 4.15 -7.57 -9.30
C LEU A 35 5.24 -8.53 -8.83
N PHE A 36 5.76 -8.34 -7.62
CA PHE A 36 6.82 -9.17 -7.08
C PHE A 36 6.30 -10.54 -6.65
N GLY A 37 5.13 -10.63 -6.02
CA GLY A 37 4.50 -11.90 -5.67
C GLY A 37 4.13 -12.70 -6.92
N GLY A 38 3.58 -12.06 -7.94
CA GLY A 38 3.25 -12.69 -9.22
C GLY A 38 4.50 -13.18 -9.94
N PHE A 39 5.55 -12.36 -9.99
CA PHE A 39 6.83 -12.76 -10.58
C PHE A 39 7.51 -13.89 -9.79
N ALA A 40 7.52 -13.83 -8.46
CA ALA A 40 8.08 -14.86 -7.59
C ALA A 40 7.35 -16.19 -7.77
N ILE A 41 6.02 -16.16 -7.91
CA ILE A 41 5.21 -17.36 -8.13
C ILE A 41 5.39 -17.92 -9.54
N LEU A 42 5.45 -17.08 -10.56
CA LEU A 42 5.72 -17.51 -11.94
C LEU A 42 7.12 -18.12 -12.08
N ARG A 43 8.11 -17.60 -11.33
CA ARG A 43 9.49 -18.06 -11.41
C ARG A 43 9.81 -19.27 -10.52
N ASN A 44 9.31 -19.29 -9.29
CA ASN A 44 9.60 -20.37 -8.33
C ASN A 44 8.49 -21.43 -8.27
N GLY A 45 7.42 -21.25 -9.04
CA GLY A 45 6.22 -22.07 -8.99
C GLY A 45 5.26 -21.62 -7.88
N ALA A 46 3.96 -21.65 -8.17
CA ALA A 46 2.95 -21.59 -7.12
C ALA A 46 3.14 -22.83 -6.25
N GLY A 47 3.67 -22.65 -5.04
CA GLY A 47 3.87 -23.76 -4.11
C GLY A 47 2.58 -24.56 -3.87
N PRO A 48 2.62 -25.61 -3.03
CA PRO A 48 1.51 -26.57 -2.84
C PRO A 48 0.15 -25.95 -2.45
N ARG A 49 0.14 -24.67 -2.05
CA ARG A 49 -1.02 -23.89 -1.64
C ARG A 49 -1.68 -23.10 -2.79
N GLY A 50 -1.20 -23.24 -4.02
CA GLY A 50 -1.77 -22.59 -5.20
C GLY A 50 -1.33 -21.13 -5.41
N PHE A 51 -1.62 -20.61 -6.61
CA PHE A 51 -1.20 -19.28 -7.07
C PHE A 51 -1.86 -18.17 -6.24
N LEU A 52 -3.17 -18.27 -6.06
CA LEU A 52 -3.98 -17.20 -5.48
C LEU A 52 -3.67 -16.97 -3.98
N PRO A 53 -3.58 -17.99 -3.10
CA PRO A 53 -3.27 -17.77 -1.68
C PRO A 53 -1.85 -17.27 -1.44
N SER A 54 -0.89 -17.73 -2.25
CA SER A 54 0.50 -17.27 -2.17
C SER A 54 0.59 -15.81 -2.62
N LEU A 55 -0.05 -15.47 -3.74
CA LEU A 55 -0.06 -14.12 -4.29
C LEU A 55 -0.77 -13.13 -3.34
N SER A 56 -1.96 -13.48 -2.87
CA SER A 56 -2.69 -12.66 -1.90
C SER A 56 -1.91 -12.49 -0.60
N GLY A 57 -1.16 -13.51 -0.18
CA GLY A 57 -0.26 -13.43 0.97
C GLY A 57 0.84 -12.38 0.78
N TYR A 58 1.51 -12.36 -0.38
CA TYR A 58 2.51 -11.34 -0.71
C TYR A 58 1.88 -9.94 -0.81
N MET A 59 0.75 -9.81 -1.52
CA MET A 59 0.02 -8.56 -1.66
C MET A 59 -0.41 -7.99 -0.32
N LEU A 60 -1.03 -8.81 0.54
CA LEU A 60 -1.55 -8.36 1.82
C LEU A 60 -0.41 -8.01 2.79
N SER A 61 0.65 -8.81 2.82
CA SER A 61 1.83 -8.56 3.66
C SER A 61 2.54 -7.26 3.27
N SER A 62 2.77 -7.06 1.97
CA SER A 62 3.34 -5.82 1.45
C SER A 62 2.41 -4.63 1.70
N ALA A 63 1.12 -4.74 1.36
CA ALA A 63 0.13 -3.68 1.60
C ALA A 63 0.03 -3.27 3.07
N ALA A 64 -0.01 -4.24 4.00
CA ALA A 64 -0.05 -3.95 5.42
C ALA A 64 1.20 -3.22 5.89
N THR A 65 2.37 -3.65 5.43
CA THR A 65 3.66 -3.05 5.81
C THR A 65 3.78 -1.63 5.27
N PHE A 66 3.54 -1.43 3.96
CA PHE A 66 3.62 -0.11 3.35
C PHE A 66 2.53 0.84 3.87
N ALA A 67 1.30 0.35 4.08
CA ALA A 67 0.25 1.14 4.72
C ALA A 67 0.68 1.57 6.12
N PHE A 68 1.21 0.66 6.94
CA PHE A 68 1.66 0.97 8.31
C PHE A 68 2.79 2.00 8.32
N PHE A 69 3.85 1.79 7.52
CA PHE A 69 4.98 2.72 7.45
C PHE A 69 4.60 4.08 6.87
N MET A 70 3.80 4.14 5.81
CA MET A 70 3.38 5.41 5.22
C MET A 70 2.36 6.14 6.09
N SER A 71 1.50 5.42 6.81
CA SER A 71 0.58 6.03 7.78
C SER A 71 1.37 6.72 8.90
N ILE A 72 2.33 6.01 9.50
CA ILE A 72 3.15 6.57 10.58
C ILE A 72 4.07 7.67 10.05
N GLY A 73 4.56 7.57 8.81
CA GLY A 73 5.39 8.61 8.19
C GLY A 73 4.65 9.92 7.88
N GLU A 74 3.32 9.90 7.82
CA GLU A 74 2.47 11.09 7.58
C GLU A 74 2.01 11.81 8.86
N LEU A 75 2.29 11.21 10.03
CA LEU A 75 2.12 11.82 11.35
C LEU A 75 3.16 12.91 11.58
#